data_AF-A0A9D8MXA0-F1
#
_entry.id   AF-A0A9D8MXA0-F1
#
_cell.length_a   1.000
_cell.length_b   1.000
_cell.length_c   1.000
_cell.angle_alpha   90.00
_cell.angle_beta   90.00
_cell.angle_gamma   90.00
#
_symmetry.space_group_name_H-M   'P 1'
#
loop_
_entity.id
_entity.type
_entity.pdbx_description
1 polymer ?
#
loop_
_entity_poly.entity_id
_entity_poly.type
_entity_poly.pdbx_seq_one_letter_code
_entity_poly.pdbx_strand_id
1 'polypeptide(L)'
;MRKSLFTFSFFLLFTFSCSKHPSLPSSYTQVDAEPSIWPDYTGVTVPPNIAPLNFLVDSVDDVVAEISMVNGQWSMTYGGKANKVQIDESEWHEMLASAKGKSLSVTVYTKKDGKWSAYKPFPIYVAEEEIDPYVSYRVLPPTFVGFDELSIRQRNLTNFEETIIYNNNQITEGIE
;
A
#
# COMPACT_ATOMS: atom_id res chain seq x y z
N MET A 1 -12.11 -0.87 -58.29
CA MET A 1 -12.65 -0.59 -56.94
C MET A 1 -11.52 -0.78 -55.93
N ARG A 2 -10.99 0.33 -55.38
CA ARG A 2 -9.90 0.35 -54.39
C ARG A 2 -10.47 -0.05 -53.02
N LYS A 3 -9.96 -1.14 -52.42
CA LYS A 3 -10.27 -1.47 -51.02
C LYS A 3 -9.31 -0.69 -50.12
N SER A 4 -9.86 0.24 -49.35
CA SER A 4 -9.13 1.07 -48.39
C SER A 4 -8.80 0.25 -47.14
N LEU A 5 -7.53 0.23 -46.75
CA LEU A 5 -7.03 -0.29 -45.48
C LEU A 5 -7.40 0.69 -44.35
N PHE A 6 -8.24 0.25 -43.40
CA PHE A 6 -8.47 0.95 -42.14
C PHE A 6 -7.57 0.33 -41.07
N THR A 7 -6.38 0.88 -40.87
CA THR A 7 -5.55 0.59 -39.69
C THR A 7 -6.02 1.50 -38.56
N PHE A 8 -6.75 0.94 -37.61
CA PHE A 8 -7.14 1.60 -36.37
C PHE A 8 -5.91 1.65 -35.45
N SER A 9 -5.17 2.76 -35.48
CA SER A 9 -4.04 3.00 -34.58
C SER A 9 -4.58 3.25 -33.18
N PHE A 10 -4.57 2.22 -32.34
CA PHE A 10 -4.84 2.32 -30.92
C PHE A 10 -3.61 2.97 -30.26
N PHE A 11 -3.62 4.30 -30.17
CA PHE A 11 -2.60 5.05 -29.45
C PHE A 11 -2.82 4.81 -27.96
N LEU A 12 -2.17 3.77 -27.42
CA LEU A 12 -2.13 3.47 -26.00
C LEU A 12 -1.39 4.63 -25.31
N LEU A 13 -2.15 5.61 -24.81
CA LEU A 13 -1.67 6.63 -23.90
C LEU A 13 -1.24 5.92 -22.61
N PHE A 14 0.02 5.50 -22.54
CA PHE A 14 0.68 5.19 -21.28
C PHE A 14 0.73 6.50 -20.49
N THR A 15 -0.27 6.75 -19.65
CA THR A 15 -0.17 7.76 -18.60
C THR A 15 0.88 7.25 -17.62
N PHE A 16 2.14 7.65 -17.83
CA PHE A 16 3.14 7.57 -16.77
C PHE A 16 2.61 8.40 -15.61
N SER A 17 2.06 7.71 -14.60
CA SER A 17 1.79 8.32 -13.30
C SER A 17 3.15 8.76 -12.77
N CYS A 18 3.44 10.05 -12.86
CA CYS A 18 4.64 10.60 -12.25
C CYS A 18 4.35 10.70 -10.76
N SER A 19 4.71 9.66 -10.00
CA SER A 19 4.71 9.68 -8.53
C SER A 19 5.57 10.85 -8.08
N LYS A 20 4.93 11.96 -7.67
CA LYS A 20 5.68 13.12 -7.17
C LYS A 20 6.12 12.83 -5.74
N HIS A 21 7.31 12.27 -5.61
CA HIS A 21 7.91 12.01 -4.31
C HIS A 21 8.15 13.32 -3.52
N PRO A 22 7.79 13.39 -2.23
CA PRO A 22 8.12 14.53 -1.40
C PRO A 22 9.62 14.60 -1.14
N SER A 23 10.20 15.80 -1.14
CA SER A 23 11.57 15.99 -0.69
C SER A 23 11.68 15.76 0.82
N LEU A 24 12.79 15.18 1.27
CA LEU A 24 13.13 15.16 2.69
C LEU A 24 13.24 16.59 3.25
N PRO A 25 12.91 16.79 4.54
CA PRO A 25 13.10 18.09 5.17
C PRO A 25 14.58 18.47 5.23
N SER A 26 14.90 19.73 4.88
CA SER A 26 16.28 20.24 4.87
C SER A 26 16.85 20.46 6.28
N SER A 27 16.01 20.51 7.31
CA SER A 27 16.39 20.65 8.71
C SER A 27 15.37 19.93 9.58
N TYR A 28 15.84 19.17 10.57
CA TYR A 28 15.02 18.42 11.51
C TYR A 28 15.78 18.20 12.83
N THR A 29 15.05 17.89 13.88
CA THR A 29 15.63 17.43 15.16
C THR A 29 15.60 15.91 15.22
N GLN A 30 16.71 15.27 15.59
CA GLN A 30 16.74 13.83 15.79
C GLN A 30 15.99 13.45 17.07
N VAL A 31 15.12 12.46 16.96
CA VAL A 31 14.40 11.85 18.07
C VAL A 31 15.00 10.46 18.29
N ASP A 32 15.45 10.19 19.51
CA ASP A 32 16.11 8.93 19.88
C ASP A 32 15.11 7.78 20.16
N ALA A 33 14.02 7.72 19.39
CA ALA A 33 12.96 6.74 19.52
C ALA A 33 12.41 6.35 18.14
N GLU A 34 11.77 5.19 18.06
CA GLU A 34 10.99 4.79 16.88
C GLU A 34 9.68 5.60 16.79
N PRO A 35 9.12 5.80 15.58
CA PRO A 35 7.88 6.54 15.41
C PRO A 35 6.66 5.71 15.85
N SER A 36 5.65 6.37 16.42
CA SER A 36 4.34 5.75 16.66
C SER A 36 3.50 5.82 15.39
N ILE A 37 3.39 4.70 14.67
CA ILE A 37 2.62 4.59 13.41
C ILE A 37 1.39 3.69 13.57
N TRP A 38 0.37 3.94 12.74
CA TRP A 38 -0.83 3.09 12.68
C TRP A 38 -1.19 2.71 11.23
N PRO A 39 -1.34 1.41 10.90
CA PRO A 39 -1.00 0.26 11.75
C PRO A 39 0.48 0.23 12.15
N ASP A 40 0.78 -0.52 13.21
CA ASP A 40 2.16 -0.72 13.64
C ASP A 40 2.86 -1.75 12.74
N TYR A 41 3.74 -1.25 11.86
CA TYR A 41 4.58 -2.05 10.98
C TYR A 41 6.04 -2.08 11.41
N THR A 42 6.35 -1.66 12.65
CA THR A 42 7.73 -1.69 13.13
C THR A 42 8.21 -3.14 13.30
N GLY A 43 9.29 -3.50 12.62
CA GLY A 43 9.93 -4.82 12.76
C GLY A 43 9.14 -6.00 12.18
N VAL A 44 8.12 -5.76 11.35
CA VAL A 44 7.29 -6.85 10.78
C VAL A 44 8.03 -7.61 9.69
N THR A 45 7.62 -8.86 9.46
CA THR A 45 8.02 -9.65 8.28
C THR A 45 6.84 -9.74 7.32
N VAL A 46 7.07 -9.42 6.05
CA VAL A 46 6.05 -9.48 5.00
C VAL A 46 6.48 -10.33 3.81
N PRO A 47 5.52 -10.96 3.12
CA PRO A 47 5.81 -11.63 1.86
C PRO A 47 6.01 -10.61 0.74
N PRO A 48 6.78 -10.96 -0.30
CA PRO A 48 7.20 -10.02 -1.34
C PRO A 48 6.08 -9.60 -2.30
N ASN A 49 4.90 -10.22 -2.22
CA ASN A 49 3.70 -9.86 -2.98
C ASN A 49 2.63 -9.14 -2.15
N ILE A 50 2.89 -8.74 -0.90
CA ILE A 50 1.89 -8.05 -0.06
C ILE A 50 1.56 -6.66 -0.63
N ALA A 51 0.32 -6.23 -0.45
CA ALA A 51 -0.11 -4.87 -0.74
C ALA A 51 0.69 -3.82 0.05
N PRO A 52 0.72 -2.55 -0.41
CA PRO A 52 1.54 -1.52 0.22
C PRO A 52 1.19 -1.27 1.68
N LEU A 53 2.21 -1.23 2.54
CA LEU A 53 2.08 -0.97 3.97
C LEU A 53 1.87 0.53 4.24
N ASN A 54 0.71 1.03 3.85
CA ASN A 54 0.28 2.40 4.11
C ASN A 54 0.01 2.63 5.59
N PHE A 55 0.50 3.73 6.15
CA PHE A 55 0.34 4.03 7.57
C PHE A 55 0.07 5.51 7.84
N LEU A 56 -0.38 5.78 9.06
CA LEU A 56 -0.67 7.09 9.62
C LEU A 56 0.29 7.39 10.78
N VAL A 57 0.51 8.67 11.05
CA VAL A 57 1.12 9.14 12.30
C VAL A 57 0.11 10.06 12.98
N ASP A 58 -0.16 9.87 14.26
CA ASP A 58 -1.15 10.71 14.95
C ASP A 58 -0.56 12.07 15.35
N SER A 59 -1.43 13.09 15.38
CA SER A 59 -1.15 14.41 15.96
C SER A 59 0.05 15.16 15.34
N VAL A 60 0.22 15.06 14.01
CA VAL A 60 1.24 15.76 13.21
C VAL A 60 0.60 16.54 12.05
N ASP A 61 1.27 17.59 11.59
CA ASP A 61 0.84 18.42 10.46
C ASP A 61 1.14 17.72 9.12
N ASP A 62 2.40 17.29 8.96
CA ASP A 62 2.92 16.64 7.75
C ASP A 62 3.78 15.42 8.15
N VAL A 63 3.74 14.36 7.35
CA VAL A 63 4.64 13.20 7.47
C VAL A 63 5.34 12.91 6.16
N VAL A 64 6.63 12.57 6.22
CA VAL A 64 7.40 12.01 5.11
C VAL A 64 8.05 10.73 5.59
N ALA A 65 7.92 9.64 4.83
CA ALA A 65 8.64 8.41 5.08
C ALA A 65 9.66 8.18 3.99
N GLU A 66 10.87 7.83 4.37
CA GLU A 66 11.93 7.35 3.47
C GLU A 66 12.04 5.84 3.63
N ILE A 67 11.90 5.11 2.53
CA ILE A 67 12.07 3.67 2.46
C ILE A 67 13.31 3.39 1.64
N SER A 68 14.24 2.62 2.18
CA SER A 68 15.52 2.32 1.53
C SER A 68 15.94 0.88 1.72
N MET A 69 16.79 0.37 0.85
CA MET A 69 17.52 -0.86 1.13
C MET A 69 18.54 -0.61 2.24
N VAL A 70 18.76 -1.58 3.13
CA VAL A 70 19.76 -1.46 4.21
C VAL A 70 21.18 -1.20 3.67
N ASN A 71 21.49 -1.62 2.45
CA ASN A 71 22.78 -1.35 1.81
C ASN A 71 22.89 0.06 1.17
N GLY A 72 21.84 0.89 1.25
CA GLY A 72 21.79 2.24 0.69
C GLY A 72 21.74 2.30 -0.85
N GLN A 73 21.51 1.18 -1.54
CA GLN A 73 21.56 1.12 -3.00
C GLN A 73 20.46 1.95 -3.67
N TRP A 74 19.30 2.07 -3.04
CA TRP A 74 18.22 2.97 -3.47
C TRP A 74 17.37 3.40 -2.26
N SER A 75 16.71 4.55 -2.40
CA SER A 75 15.75 5.09 -1.44
C SER A 75 14.62 5.80 -2.17
N MET A 76 13.40 5.69 -1.65
CA MET A 76 12.22 6.40 -2.15
C MET A 76 11.48 7.08 -1.00
N THR A 77 10.82 8.21 -1.27
CA THR A 77 10.07 8.96 -0.25
C THR A 77 8.57 8.99 -0.54
N TYR A 78 7.76 8.99 0.51
CA TYR A 78 6.31 8.96 0.43
C TYR A 78 5.67 9.89 1.48
N GLY A 79 4.44 10.35 1.22
CA GLY A 79 3.73 11.33 2.06
C GLY A 79 3.91 12.77 1.56
N GLY A 80 4.25 13.71 2.46
CA GLY A 80 4.60 15.09 2.17
C GLY A 80 3.62 16.13 2.72
N LYS A 81 2.34 15.80 2.79
CA LYS A 81 1.30 16.64 3.40
C LYS A 81 0.35 15.77 4.20
N ALA A 82 -0.18 16.33 5.28
CA ALA A 82 -1.04 15.60 6.22
C ALA A 82 -0.30 14.43 6.89
N ASN A 83 -1.05 13.64 7.64
CA ASN A 83 -0.51 12.66 8.57
C ASN A 83 -0.48 11.22 8.01
N LYS A 84 -0.54 11.08 6.69
CA LYS A 84 -0.66 9.79 5.99
C LYS A 84 0.50 9.55 5.02
N VAL A 85 1.00 8.32 5.04
CA VAL A 85 1.95 7.80 4.07
C VAL A 85 1.21 6.84 3.14
N GLN A 86 1.20 7.17 1.84
CA GLN A 86 0.68 6.31 0.79
C GLN A 86 1.82 5.96 -0.15
N ILE A 87 2.11 4.67 -0.21
CA ILE A 87 3.17 4.10 -1.05
C ILE A 87 2.52 3.71 -2.37
N ASP A 88 3.18 4.04 -3.48
CA ASP A 88 2.73 3.59 -4.79
C ASP A 88 2.81 2.06 -4.87
N GLU A 89 1.76 1.42 -5.38
CA GLU A 89 1.67 -0.04 -5.41
C GLU A 89 2.71 -0.68 -6.31
N SER A 90 2.96 -0.07 -7.48
CA SER A 90 3.91 -0.63 -8.45
C SER A 90 5.34 -0.54 -7.92
N GLU A 91 5.71 0.62 -7.37
CA GLU A 91 7.01 0.82 -6.75
C GLU A 91 7.17 -0.09 -5.52
N TRP A 92 6.13 -0.25 -4.70
CA TRP A 92 6.17 -1.15 -3.54
C TRP A 92 6.51 -2.58 -3.93
N HIS A 93 5.84 -3.13 -4.94
CA HIS A 93 6.11 -4.48 -5.42
C HIS A 93 7.52 -4.61 -6.03
N GLU A 94 8.01 -3.60 -6.75
CA GLU A 94 9.39 -3.58 -7.27
C GLU A 94 10.43 -3.56 -6.14
N MET A 95 10.18 -2.78 -5.09
CA MET A 95 11.02 -2.71 -3.88
C MET A 95 11.08 -4.07 -3.17
N LEU A 96 9.91 -4.70 -2.94
CA LEU A 96 9.84 -6.01 -2.29
C LEU A 96 10.47 -7.12 -3.12
N ALA A 97 10.27 -7.14 -4.43
CA ALA A 97 10.90 -8.10 -5.33
C ALA A 97 12.43 -8.05 -5.27
N SER A 98 12.99 -6.83 -5.14
CA SER A 98 14.44 -6.61 -5.00
C SER A 98 14.99 -6.95 -3.61
N ALA A 99 14.10 -7.02 -2.62
CA ALA A 99 14.41 -7.22 -1.21
C ALA A 99 14.10 -8.63 -0.69
N LYS A 100 13.67 -9.59 -1.53
CA LYS A 100 13.45 -11.00 -1.13
C LYS A 100 14.62 -11.54 -0.29
N GLY A 101 14.29 -12.10 0.87
CA GLY A 101 15.25 -12.63 1.85
C GLY A 101 16.08 -11.59 2.60
N LYS A 102 15.77 -10.30 2.46
CA LYS A 102 16.50 -9.16 3.05
C LYS A 102 15.55 -8.28 3.86
N SER A 103 15.95 -7.03 4.09
CA SER A 103 15.17 -6.03 4.81
C SER A 103 15.21 -4.66 4.15
N LEU A 104 14.11 -3.94 4.27
CA LEU A 104 14.00 -2.51 4.01
C LEU A 104 14.20 -1.75 5.33
N SER A 105 14.71 -0.52 5.24
CA SER A 105 14.81 0.43 6.34
C SER A 105 13.83 1.57 6.11
N VAL A 106 13.00 1.87 7.10
CA VAL A 106 12.03 2.96 7.05
C VAL A 106 12.42 4.04 8.05
N THR A 107 12.68 5.25 7.56
CA THR A 107 12.90 6.45 8.38
C THR A 107 11.70 7.37 8.27
N VAL A 108 11.10 7.73 9.41
CA VAL A 108 9.92 8.62 9.43
C VAL A 108 10.33 10.01 9.90
N TYR A 109 9.87 11.01 9.14
CA TYR A 109 10.00 12.42 9.43
C TYR A 109 8.61 12.99 9.69
N THR A 110 8.43 13.70 10.80
CA THR A 110 7.14 14.33 11.14
C THR A 110 7.33 15.81 11.34
N LYS A 111 6.34 16.58 10.92
CA LYS A 111 6.24 18.00 11.20
C LYS A 111 5.14 18.25 12.21
N LYS A 112 5.45 19.03 13.24
CA LYS A 112 4.48 19.51 14.22
C LYS A 112 4.80 20.94 14.60
N ASP A 113 3.80 21.81 14.58
CA ASP A 113 3.95 23.24 14.88
C ASP A 113 5.04 23.89 14.02
N GLY A 114 5.12 23.48 12.75
CA GLY A 114 6.11 23.98 11.79
C GLY A 114 7.54 23.42 11.94
N LYS A 115 7.80 22.55 12.91
CA LYS A 115 9.13 21.97 13.17
C LYS A 115 9.19 20.51 12.76
N TRP A 116 10.26 20.14 12.05
CA TRP A 116 10.50 18.76 11.64
C TRP A 116 11.28 17.98 12.70
N SER A 117 10.95 16.70 12.83
CA SER A 117 11.66 15.72 13.64
C SER A 117 11.87 14.44 12.83
N ALA A 118 13.02 13.81 12.98
CA ALA A 118 13.34 12.51 12.37
C ALA A 118 13.49 11.46 13.47
N TYR A 119 12.78 10.34 13.31
CA TYR A 119 12.82 9.22 14.26
C TYR A 119 13.95 8.25 13.91
N LYS A 120 14.26 7.34 14.83
CA LYS A 120 15.11 6.19 14.53
C LYS A 120 14.49 5.37 13.40
N PRO A 121 15.30 4.89 12.44
CA PRO A 121 14.80 3.98 11.42
C PRO A 121 14.42 2.64 12.04
N PHE A 122 13.40 1.99 11.46
CA PHE A 122 12.99 0.64 11.83
C PHE A 122 13.01 -0.29 10.59
N PRO A 123 13.22 -1.60 10.78
CA PRO A 123 13.27 -2.54 9.68
C PRO A 123 11.88 -3.04 9.29
N ILE A 124 11.73 -3.37 8.01
CA ILE A 124 10.70 -4.30 7.51
C ILE A 124 11.43 -5.45 6.85
N TYR A 125 11.18 -6.67 7.30
CA TYR A 125 11.79 -7.88 6.76
C TYR A 125 10.95 -8.41 5.59
N VAL A 126 11.60 -8.88 4.54
CA VAL A 126 10.94 -9.42 3.36
C VAL A 126 11.27 -10.91 3.25
N ALA A 127 10.23 -11.75 3.28
CA ALA A 127 10.37 -13.19 3.13
C ALA A 127 10.88 -13.56 1.72
N GLU A 128 11.39 -14.79 1.59
CA GLU A 128 11.81 -15.33 0.29
C GLU A 128 10.59 -15.72 -0.57
N GLU A 129 9.60 -16.35 0.07
CA GLU A 129 8.40 -16.87 -0.55
C GLU A 129 7.19 -15.92 -0.49
N GLU A 130 6.37 -16.01 -1.53
CA GLU A 130 5.09 -15.31 -1.67
C GLU A 130 4.00 -15.99 -0.83
N ILE A 131 2.99 -15.22 -0.46
CA ILE A 131 1.74 -15.76 0.14
C ILE A 131 0.70 -16.02 -0.94
N ASP A 132 -0.28 -16.86 -0.59
CA ASP A 132 -1.52 -16.95 -1.35
C ASP A 132 -2.21 -15.59 -1.42
N PRO A 133 -2.58 -15.10 -2.62
CA PRO A 133 -3.09 -13.73 -2.78
C PRO A 133 -4.44 -13.46 -2.13
N TYR A 134 -5.23 -14.47 -1.76
CA TYR A 134 -6.62 -14.26 -1.35
C TYR A 134 -6.93 -14.79 0.04
N VAL A 135 -7.61 -13.96 0.84
CA VAL A 135 -8.30 -14.40 2.05
C VAL A 135 -9.81 -14.31 1.85
N SER A 136 -10.53 -15.40 2.13
CA SER A 136 -11.98 -15.44 2.08
C SER A 136 -12.59 -15.32 3.47
N TYR A 137 -13.65 -14.53 3.62
CA TYR A 137 -14.37 -14.34 4.88
C TYR A 137 -15.86 -14.13 4.64
N ARG A 138 -16.62 -14.34 5.72
CA ARG A 138 -18.05 -14.11 5.76
C ARG A 138 -18.33 -12.75 6.39
N VAL A 139 -19.09 -11.92 5.69
CA VAL A 139 -19.64 -10.67 6.23
C VAL A 139 -21.03 -10.96 6.80
N LEU A 140 -21.23 -10.58 8.05
CA LEU A 140 -22.49 -10.74 8.78
C LEU A 140 -23.05 -9.36 9.15
N PRO A 141 -24.36 -9.11 8.97
CA PRO A 141 -25.00 -7.89 9.43
C PRO A 141 -25.01 -7.83 10.98
N PRO A 142 -25.01 -6.61 11.56
CA PRO A 142 -24.96 -6.44 13.01
C PRO A 142 -26.25 -6.84 13.75
N THR A 143 -27.39 -6.97 13.08
CA THR A 143 -28.70 -7.24 13.70
C THR A 143 -29.22 -8.64 13.38
N PHE A 144 -29.53 -9.41 14.43
CA PHE A 144 -29.96 -10.83 14.36
C PHE A 144 -31.34 -11.09 13.73
N VAL A 145 -32.10 -10.06 13.33
CA VAL A 145 -33.54 -10.20 13.06
C VAL A 145 -33.88 -10.26 11.56
N GLY A 146 -32.90 -10.20 10.66
CA GLY A 146 -33.10 -10.41 9.22
C GLY A 146 -32.03 -11.31 8.63
N PHE A 147 -32.41 -12.18 7.70
CA PHE A 147 -31.47 -12.85 6.79
C PHE A 147 -30.89 -11.89 5.73
N ASP A 148 -31.10 -10.59 5.91
CA ASP A 148 -30.76 -9.59 4.94
C ASP A 148 -29.23 -9.42 4.90
N GLU A 149 -28.63 -9.82 3.77
CA GLU A 149 -27.27 -9.41 3.35
C GLU A 149 -26.09 -10.20 3.95
N LEU A 150 -26.19 -11.53 3.97
CA LEU A 150 -25.02 -12.40 4.17
C LEU A 150 -24.22 -12.50 2.87
N SER A 151 -22.93 -12.18 2.94
CA SER A 151 -22.03 -12.37 1.80
C SER A 151 -20.75 -13.11 2.19
N ILE A 152 -20.28 -13.96 1.27
CA ILE A 152 -18.92 -14.49 1.28
C ILE A 152 -18.12 -13.60 0.35
N ARG A 153 -17.05 -13.00 0.88
CA ARG A 153 -16.16 -12.11 0.15
C ARG A 153 -14.75 -12.65 0.18
N GLN A 154 -13.95 -12.29 -0.80
CA GLN A 154 -12.51 -12.50 -0.79
C GLN A 154 -11.80 -11.17 -0.98
N ARG A 155 -10.72 -10.98 -0.23
CA ARG A 155 -9.83 -9.83 -0.35
C ARG A 155 -8.52 -10.28 -0.94
N ASN A 156 -8.08 -9.58 -1.97
CA ASN A 156 -6.74 -9.69 -2.52
C ASN A 156 -5.75 -8.99 -1.59
N LEU A 157 -4.83 -9.77 -1.02
CA LEU A 157 -3.78 -9.35 -0.13
C LEU A 157 -2.65 -8.61 -0.86
N THR A 158 -2.60 -8.65 -2.20
CA THR A 158 -1.56 -8.01 -3.00
C THR A 158 -1.91 -6.58 -3.44
N ASN A 159 -3.20 -6.21 -3.45
CA ASN A 159 -3.67 -4.88 -3.92
C ASN A 159 -4.90 -4.33 -3.18
N PHE A 160 -5.32 -4.95 -2.06
CA PHE A 160 -6.49 -4.60 -1.26
C PHE A 160 -7.88 -4.74 -1.91
N GLU A 161 -7.99 -5.16 -3.17
CA GLU A 161 -9.27 -5.34 -3.84
C GLU A 161 -10.13 -6.38 -3.12
N GLU A 162 -11.43 -6.12 -3.02
CA GLU A 162 -12.40 -7.03 -2.42
C GLU A 162 -13.46 -7.39 -3.46
N THR A 163 -13.75 -8.69 -3.59
CA THR A 163 -14.78 -9.20 -4.49
C THR A 163 -15.77 -10.08 -3.74
N ILE A 164 -17.02 -10.05 -4.17
CA ILE A 164 -18.09 -10.89 -3.61
C ILE A 164 -18.07 -12.23 -4.35
N ILE A 165 -17.90 -13.33 -3.62
CA ILE A 165 -18.02 -14.69 -4.15
C ILE A 165 -19.49 -15.12 -4.16
N TYR A 166 -20.20 -14.80 -3.09
CA TYR A 166 -21.61 -15.16 -2.92
C TYR A 166 -22.34 -14.10 -2.10
N ASN A 167 -23.60 -13.84 -2.45
CA ASN A 167 -24.52 -13.00 -1.70
C ASN A 167 -25.91 -13.63 -1.72
N ASN A 168 -26.54 -13.78 -0.56
CA ASN A 168 -27.86 -14.41 -0.44
C ASN A 168 -29.02 -13.55 -0.95
N ASN A 169 -28.79 -12.26 -1.22
CA ASN A 169 -29.75 -11.34 -1.83
C ASN A 169 -29.63 -11.28 -3.37
N GLN A 170 -28.60 -11.88 -3.96
CA GLN A 170 -28.55 -12.04 -5.41
C GLN A 170 -29.49 -13.17 -5.80
N ILE A 171 -30.66 -12.81 -6.33
CA ILE A 171 -31.54 -13.73 -7.02
C ILE A 171 -30.70 -14.36 -8.13
N THR A 172 -30.48 -15.68 -8.05
CA THR A 172 -30.05 -16.48 -9.20
C THR A 172 -31.03 -16.15 -10.33
N GLU A 173 -30.61 -15.37 -11.32
CA GLU A 173 -31.27 -15.42 -12.62
C GLU A 173 -31.14 -16.88 -13.05
N GLY A 174 -32.27 -17.58 -13.03
CA GLY A 174 -32.34 -18.98 -13.39
C GLY A 174 -31.69 -19.14 -14.76
N ILE A 175 -30.80 -20.11 -14.86
CA ILE A 175 -30.43 -20.66 -16.16
C ILE A 175 -31.69 -21.40 -16.63
N GLU A 176 -32.53 -20.73 -17.41
CA GLU A 176 -33.49 -21.38 -18.33
C GLU A 176 -32.79 -21.80 -19.62
#